data_AF-A0A1H3PCC6-F1
#
_entry.id   AF-A0A1H3PCC6-F1
#
_cell.length_a   1.000
_cell.length_b   1.000
_cell.length_c   1.000
_cell.angle_alpha   90.00
_cell.angle_beta   90.00
_cell.angle_gamma   90.00
#
_symmetry.space_group_name_H-M   'P 1'
#
loop_
_entity.id
_entity.type
_entity.pdbx_description
1 polymer ?
#
loop_
_entity_poly.entity_id
_entity_poly.type
_entity_poly.pdbx_seq_one_letter_code
_entity_poly.pdbx_strand_id
1 'polypeptide(L)' 'MCLGAFLAKLELKMVLEQLAVRYPRIKLAIPASKIPYRASTHLHGCYALPIDVGLVSHECGSVVTDPR' A
#
# COMPACT_ATOMS: atom_id res chain seq x y z
N MET A 1 20.14 -17.52 6.73
CA MET A 1 20.42 -16.93 5.41
C MET A 1 19.16 -17.04 4.56
N CYS A 2 18.80 -16.01 3.78
CA CYS A 2 17.59 -16.04 2.95
C CYS A 2 17.97 -16.25 1.48
N LEU A 3 17.56 -17.39 0.90
CA LEU A 3 17.82 -17.74 -0.50
C LEU A 3 17.25 -16.70 -1.47
N GLY A 4 16.06 -16.17 -1.16
CA GLY A 4 15.38 -15.17 -1.96
C GLY A 4 15.85 -13.73 -1.76
N ALA A 5 16.88 -13.48 -0.93
CA ALA A 5 17.25 -12.11 -0.56
C ALA A 5 17.61 -11.22 -1.75
N PHE A 6 18.24 -11.78 -2.80
CA PHE A 6 18.56 -11.02 -4.01
C PHE A 6 17.31 -10.63 -4.78
N LEU A 7 16.43 -11.60 -5.05
CA LEU A 7 15.17 -11.36 -5.78
C LEU A 7 14.27 -10.38 -5.02
N ALA A 8 14.09 -10.57 -3.71
CA ALA A 8 13.26 -9.71 -2.88
C ALA A 8 13.75 -8.24 -2.90
N LYS A 9 15.08 -8.02 -2.91
CA LYS A 9 15.64 -6.67 -3.03
C LYS A 9 15.38 -6.05 -4.38
N LEU A 10 15.49 -6.82 -5.46
CA LEU A 10 15.22 -6.35 -6.82
C LEU A 10 13.75 -5.95 -6.99
N GLU A 11 12.84 -6.83 -6.55
CA GLU A 11 11.39 -6.59 -6.60
C GLU A 11 11.02 -5.34 -5.79
N LEU A 12 11.51 -5.24 -4.55
CA LEU A 12 11.21 -4.10 -3.68
C LEU A 12 11.71 -2.78 -4.28
N LYS A 13 12.93 -2.77 -4.85
CA LYS A 13 13.47 -1.58 -5.52
C LYS A 13 12.56 -1.13 -6.66
N MET A 14 12.25 -2.04 -7.59
CA MET A 14 11.43 -1.72 -8.77
C MET A 14 10.04 -1.26 -8.37
N VAL A 15 9.37 -1.97 -7.46
CA VAL A 15 8.01 -1.63 -7.04
C VAL A 15 7.96 -0.27 -6.35
N LEU A 16 8.86 0.02 -5.40
CA LEU A 16 8.85 1.30 -4.68
C LEU A 16 9.18 2.49 -5.59
N GLU A 17 10.16 2.34 -6.50
CA GLU A 17 10.50 3.38 -7.47
C GLU A 17 9.33 3.67 -8.42
N GLN A 18 8.75 2.63 -9.02
CA GLN A 18 7.64 2.80 -9.96
C GLN A 18 6.36 3.32 -9.28
N LEU A 19 6.09 2.89 -8.05
CA LEU A 19 4.95 3.37 -7.27
C LEU A 19 5.05 4.90 -7.03
N ALA A 20 6.23 5.37 -6.61
CA ALA A 20 6.47 6.78 -6.34
C ALA A 20 6.40 7.64 -7.62
N VAL A 21 6.90 7.14 -8.74
CA VAL A 21 6.79 7.82 -10.05
C VAL A 21 5.33 7.90 -10.51
N ARG A 22 4.56 6.82 -10.35
CA ARG A 22 3.18 6.74 -10.83
C ARG A 22 2.19 7.56 -10.00
N TYR A 23 2.36 7.58 -8.68
CA TYR A 23 1.47 8.29 -7.75
C TYR A 23 2.25 9.26 -6.87
N PRO A 24 2.73 10.39 -7.43
CA PRO A 24 3.62 11.31 -6.73
C PRO A 24 2.98 12.03 -5.53
N ARG A 25 1.64 11.99 -5.41
CA ARG A 25 0.87 12.59 -4.29
C ARG A 25 0.26 11.55 -3.36
N ILE A 26 0.70 10.30 -3.43
CA ILE A 26 0.18 9.22 -2.58
C ILE A 26 0.36 9.56 -1.10
N LYS A 27 -0.69 9.37 -0.30
CA LYS A 27 -0.70 9.59 1.15
C LYS A 27 -1.60 8.57 1.84
N LEU A 28 -1.46 8.44 3.15
CA LEU A 28 -2.39 7.62 3.94
C LEU A 28 -3.79 8.25 3.91
N ALA A 29 -4.81 7.43 3.65
CA ALA A 29 -6.21 7.84 3.74
C ALA A 29 -6.72 7.88 5.18
N ILE A 30 -5.94 7.36 6.14
CA ILE A 30 -6.25 7.29 7.56
C ILE A 30 -5.04 7.74 8.40
N PRO A 31 -5.24 8.14 9.67
CA PRO A 31 -4.12 8.35 10.60
C PRO A 31 -3.27 7.08 10.77
N ALA A 32 -1.95 7.23 10.87
CA ALA A 32 -1.02 6.11 10.97
C ALA A 32 -1.28 5.19 12.17
N SER A 33 -1.77 5.74 13.29
CA SER A 33 -2.12 4.97 14.49
C SER A 33 -3.29 4.00 14.30
N LYS A 34 -4.08 4.16 13.22
CA LYS A 34 -5.24 3.32 12.89
C LYS A 34 -4.92 2.24 11.86
N ILE A 35 -3.67 2.10 11.43
CA ILE A 35 -3.28 1.05 10.48
C ILE A 35 -3.46 -0.33 11.14
N PRO A 36 -4.21 -1.26 10.53
CA PRO A 36 -4.43 -2.57 11.12
C PRO A 36 -3.18 -3.45 10.95
N TYR A 37 -2.31 -3.48 11.95
CA TYR A 37 -1.13 -4.34 11.98
C TYR A 37 -1.45 -5.77 12.37
N ARG A 38 -0.70 -6.72 11.80
CA ARG A 38 -0.72 -8.13 12.21
C ARG A 38 -0.12 -8.25 13.61
N ALA A 39 -0.79 -9.01 14.47
CA ALA A 39 -0.30 -9.33 15.81
C ALA A 39 0.61 -10.57 15.85
N SER A 40 0.96 -11.16 14.70
CA SER A 40 1.78 -12.38 14.65
C SER A 40 3.26 -12.09 14.85
N THR A 41 3.99 -13.06 15.39
CA THR A 41 5.44 -12.96 15.68
C THR A 41 6.34 -13.24 14.48
N HIS A 42 5.80 -13.85 13.42
CA HIS A 42 6.61 -14.31 12.26
C HIS A 42 6.77 -13.25 11.17
N LEU A 43 5.84 -12.30 11.05
CA LEU A 43 5.86 -11.29 10.00
C LEU A 43 5.30 -9.97 10.54
N HIS A 44 6.12 -8.93 10.53
CA HIS A 44 5.64 -7.58 10.79
C HIS A 44 5.07 -6.98 9.50
N GLY A 45 3.78 -6.68 9.49
CA GLY A 45 3.10 -6.07 8.35
C GLY A 45 1.67 -5.69 8.69
N CYS A 46 1.04 -4.88 7.83
CA CYS A 46 -0.37 -4.54 7.96
C CYS A 46 -1.27 -5.55 7.23
N TYR A 47 -2.53 -5.64 7.66
CA TYR A 47 -3.59 -6.34 6.92
C TYR A 47 -4.03 -5.54 5.70
N ALA A 48 -4.05 -4.21 5.83
CA ALA A 48 -4.38 -3.28 4.77
C ALA A 48 -3.63 -1.96 4.99
N LEU A 49 -3.33 -1.27 3.90
CA LEU A 49 -2.79 0.08 3.90
C LEU A 49 -3.71 1.00 3.08
N PRO A 50 -4.73 1.61 3.71
CA PRO A 50 -5.61 2.54 3.02
C PRO A 50 -4.86 3.78 2.57
N ILE A 51 -4.88 4.05 1.27
CA ILE A 51 -4.15 5.14 0.63
C ILE A 51 -5.08 6.01 -0.21
N ASP A 52 -4.75 7.30 -0.29
CA ASP A 52 -5.26 8.23 -1.28
C ASP A 52 -4.15 8.42 -2.33
N VAL A 53 -4.41 7.99 -3.57
CA VAL A 53 -3.46 8.07 -4.69
C VAL A 53 -3.40 9.47 -5.32
N GLY A 54 -4.20 10.43 -4.85
CA GLY A 54 -4.15 11.83 -5.28
C GLY A 54 -4.54 12.04 -6.74
N LEU A 55 -5.30 11.11 -7.33
CA LEU A 55 -5.85 11.25 -8.67
C LEU A 55 -6.90 12.38 -8.65
N VAL A 56 -6.75 13.36 -9.54
CA VAL A 56 -7.76 14.39 -9.74
C VAL A 56 -8.90 13.73 -10.50
N SER A 57 -10.04 13.57 -9.86
CA SER A 57 -11.26 13.08 -10.50
C SER A 57 -11.73 14.09 -11.55
N HIS A 58 -11.27 13.93 -12.79
CA HIS A 58 -12.24 14.06 -13.87
C HIS A 58 -13.07 12.78 -13.81
N GLU A 59 -14.33 12.96 -13.40
CA GLU A 59 -15.41 11.97 -13.38
C GLU A 59 -15.48 11.11 -12.08
N CYS A 60 -16.28 11.66 -11.15
CA CYS A 60 -16.83 10.97 -10.00
C CYS A 60 -17.69 9.78 -10.46
N GLY A 61 -17.35 8.56 -10.03
CA GLY A 61 -18.09 7.35 -10.37
C GLY A 61 -18.06 6.32 -9.24
N SER A 62 -18.93 6.54 -8.24
CA SER A 62 -19.50 5.57 -7.29
C SER A 62 -18.56 4.57 -6.60
N VAL A 63 -18.28 4.85 -5.32
CA VAL A 63 -17.93 3.84 -4.32
C VAL A 63 -19.05 2.81 -4.25
N VAL A 64 -18.77 1.56 -4.63
CA VAL A 64 -19.57 0.39 -4.25
C VAL A 64 -19.27 0.11 -2.78
N THR A 65 -20.17 0.51 -1.89
CA THR A 65 -20.36 -0.17 -0.60
C THR A 65 -21.42 -1.25 -0.79
N ASP A 66 -21.01 -2.51 -0.89
CA ASP A 66 -21.90 -3.66 -0.67
C ASP A 66 -21.85 -4.02 0.82
N PRO A 67 -22.96 -3.92 1.58
CA PRO A 67 -23.08 -4.53 2.89
C PRO A 67 -23.73 -5.90 2.71
N ARG A 68 -22.92 -6.96 2.61
CA ARG A 68 -23.36 -8.33 2.89
C ARG A 68 -22.31 -9.06 3.70
#